data_AF-A0AA42N6P4-F1
#
_entry.id   AF-A0AA42N6P4-F1
#
_cell.length_a   1.000
_cell.length_b   1.000
_cell.length_c   1.000
_cell.angle_alpha   90.00
_cell.angle_beta   90.00
_cell.angle_gamma   90.00
#
_symmetry.space_group_name_H-M   'P 1'
#
loop_
_entity.id
_entity.type
_entity.pdbx_description
1 polymer ?
#
loop_
_entity_poly.entity_id
_entity_poly.type
_entity_poly.pdbx_seq_one_letter_code
_entity_poly.pdbx_strand_id
1 'polypeptide(L)'
;MIDKAQILEELLEAMIAEDEDITVRAVCRRSDGVFKHATDITRNEARHRMVKTAITKQEIIRTAVNRSSKKSRAELENLVAMKNAEIAQLQADKELLIASHRAMILAVAEMGGFPTWRRFFDRYQATIDQLENMRSLPDANLISLSSRRET
;
A
#
# COMPACT_ATOMS: atom_id res chain seq x y z
N MET A 1 7.97 3.81 49.76
CA MET A 1 7.31 2.48 49.80
C MET A 1 7.03 2.12 48.36
N ILE A 2 7.61 1.03 47.85
CA ILE A 2 7.42 0.64 46.44
C ILE A 2 5.97 0.18 46.28
N ASP A 3 5.18 0.90 45.47
CA ASP A 3 3.83 0.48 45.15
C ASP A 3 3.87 -0.67 44.14
N LYS A 4 3.79 -1.90 44.67
CA LYS A 4 3.80 -3.11 43.87
C LYS A 4 2.58 -3.24 42.96
N ALA A 5 1.47 -2.56 43.23
CA ALA A 5 0.30 -2.61 42.35
C ALA A 5 0.55 -1.80 41.08
N GLN A 6 1.05 -0.57 41.23
CA GLN A 6 1.42 0.29 40.10
C GLN A 6 2.47 -0.37 39.19
N ILE A 7 3.53 -0.94 39.77
CA ILE A 7 4.56 -1.65 38.99
C ILE A 7 3.99 -2.84 38.23
N LEU A 8 3.05 -3.58 38.85
CA LEU A 8 2.43 -4.71 38.17
C LEU A 8 1.57 -4.25 36.99
N GLU A 9 0.86 -3.13 37.13
CA GLU A 9 0.08 -2.55 36.04
C GLU A 9 0.97 -2.15 34.86
N GLU A 10 2.00 -1.33 35.11
CA GLU A 10 2.96 -0.88 34.10
C GLU A 10 3.65 -2.04 33.39
N LEU A 11 4.04 -3.07 34.15
CA LEU A 11 4.68 -4.26 33.59
C LEU A 11 3.71 -5.06 32.72
N LEU A 12 2.45 -5.21 33.13
CA LEU A 12 1.44 -5.90 32.34
C LEU A 12 1.11 -5.13 31.06
N GLU A 13 1.04 -3.80 31.12
CA GLU A 13 0.84 -2.97 29.93
C GLU A 13 2.00 -3.09 28.94
N ALA A 14 3.24 -3.07 29.44
CA ALA A 14 4.42 -3.29 28.60
C ALA A 14 4.40 -4.68 27.93
N MET A 15 4.03 -5.74 28.67
CA MET A 15 3.90 -7.09 28.10
C MET A 15 2.81 -7.17 27.02
N ILE A 16 1.69 -6.47 27.20
CA ILE A 16 0.64 -6.39 26.17
C ILE A 16 1.17 -5.66 24.93
N ALA A 17 1.88 -4.54 25.12
CA ALA A 17 2.41 -3.72 24.03
C ALA A 17 3.47 -4.45 23.19
N GLU A 18 4.29 -5.27 23.83
CA GLU A 18 5.34 -6.08 23.19
C GLU A 18 4.84 -7.45 22.69
N ASP A 19 3.55 -7.74 22.86
CA ASP A 19 2.91 -9.03 22.53
C ASP A 19 3.57 -10.25 23.22
N GLU A 20 4.09 -10.07 24.43
CA GLU A 20 4.68 -11.15 25.22
C GLU A 20 3.63 -11.99 25.95
N ASP A 21 3.79 -13.31 25.99
CA ASP A 21 2.84 -14.20 26.67
C ASP A 21 2.73 -13.91 28.17
N ILE A 22 1.58 -13.40 28.59
CA ILE A 22 1.30 -13.07 29.98
C ILE A 22 0.97 -14.34 30.75
N THR A 23 1.91 -14.74 31.60
CA THR A 23 1.70 -15.77 32.63
C THR A 23 2.27 -15.29 33.95
N VAL A 24 1.78 -15.78 35.09
CA VAL A 24 2.30 -15.39 36.41
C VAL A 24 3.82 -15.59 36.51
N ARG A 25 4.35 -16.66 35.90
CA ARG A 25 5.79 -16.93 35.86
C ARG A 25 6.54 -15.95 34.94
N ALA A 26 5.96 -15.57 33.80
CA ALA A 26 6.55 -14.57 32.92
C ALA A 26 6.61 -13.20 33.59
N VAL A 27 5.54 -12.79 34.28
CA VAL A 27 5.52 -11.55 35.07
C VAL A 27 6.62 -11.57 36.13
N CYS A 28 6.79 -12.67 36.88
CA CYS A 28 7.88 -12.78 37.86
C CYS A 28 9.27 -12.62 37.20
N ARG A 29 9.51 -13.27 36.06
CA ARG A 29 10.80 -13.15 35.34
C ARG A 29 11.07 -11.73 34.86
N ARG A 30 10.04 -11.03 34.36
CA ARG A 30 10.15 -9.68 33.82
C ARG A 30 10.19 -8.59 34.90
N SER A 31 9.80 -8.92 36.13
CA SER A 31 9.71 -7.95 37.23
C SER A 31 11.04 -7.60 37.91
N ASP A 32 12.18 -8.02 37.37
CA ASP A 32 13.53 -7.76 37.90
C ASP A 32 13.66 -7.91 39.43
N GLY A 33 13.03 -8.97 39.96
CA GLY A 33 13.09 -9.32 41.38
C GLY A 33 12.07 -8.63 42.29
N VAL A 34 11.15 -7.80 41.76
CA VAL A 34 10.02 -7.21 42.52
C VAL A 34 9.01 -8.28 42.95
N PHE A 35 8.74 -9.26 42.08
CA PHE A 35 7.97 -10.47 42.35
C PHE A 35 8.88 -11.70 42.20
N LYS A 36 9.46 -12.17 43.31
CA LYS A 36 10.45 -13.26 43.30
C LYS A 36 9.80 -14.62 43.04
N HIS A 37 8.57 -14.80 43.49
CA HIS A 37 7.85 -16.06 43.36
C HIS A 37 6.46 -15.83 42.80
N ALA A 38 5.95 -16.80 42.03
CA ALA A 38 4.58 -16.78 41.51
C ALA A 38 3.54 -16.58 42.64
N THR A 39 3.86 -17.08 43.82
CA THR A 39 3.09 -16.94 45.06
C THR A 39 2.86 -15.47 45.48
N ASP A 40 3.77 -14.55 45.14
CA ASP A 40 3.66 -13.11 45.44
C ASP A 40 2.50 -12.44 44.68
N ILE A 41 2.08 -13.07 43.59
CA ILE A 41 0.98 -12.67 42.73
C ILE A 41 -0.25 -13.53 43.02
N THR A 42 -0.11 -14.85 43.14
CA THR A 42 -1.27 -15.76 43.28
C THR A 42 -1.92 -15.75 44.65
N ARG A 43 -1.18 -15.46 45.75
CA ARG A 43 -1.77 -15.33 47.09
C ARG A 43 -2.48 -14.01 47.33
N ASN A 44 -2.15 -12.98 46.55
CA ASN A 44 -2.81 -11.69 46.64
C ASN A 44 -3.92 -11.61 45.59
N GLU A 45 -5.17 -11.61 46.03
CA GLU A 45 -6.32 -11.70 45.14
C GLU A 45 -6.39 -10.52 44.15
N ALA A 46 -6.03 -9.31 44.59
CA ALA A 46 -6.02 -8.13 43.73
C ALA A 46 -5.01 -8.27 42.58
N ARG A 47 -3.76 -8.67 42.89
CA ARG A 47 -2.72 -8.88 41.86
C ARG A 47 -3.05 -10.04 40.93
N HIS A 48 -3.58 -11.13 41.47
CA HIS A 48 -4.01 -12.26 40.64
C HIS A 48 -5.09 -11.84 39.64
N ARG A 49 -6.04 -11.02 40.09
CA ARG A 49 -7.11 -10.47 39.24
C ARG A 49 -6.54 -9.56 38.14
N MET A 50 -5.57 -8.69 38.46
CA MET A 50 -4.90 -7.82 37.47
C MET A 50 -4.27 -8.65 36.33
N VAL A 51 -3.50 -9.69 36.68
CA VAL A 51 -2.89 -10.58 35.67
C VAL A 51 -3.96 -11.27 34.82
N LYS A 52 -5.05 -11.76 35.43
CA LYS A 52 -6.14 -12.41 34.70
C LYS A 52 -6.84 -11.45 33.72
N THR A 53 -7.06 -10.21 34.14
CA THR A 53 -7.61 -9.16 33.28
C THR A 53 -6.67 -8.86 32.10
N ALA A 54 -5.36 -8.75 32.36
CA ALA A 54 -4.37 -8.51 31.33
C ALA A 54 -4.30 -9.66 30.30
N ILE A 55 -4.33 -10.92 30.75
CA ILE A 55 -4.42 -12.11 29.88
C ILE A 55 -5.65 -12.02 28.97
N THR A 56 -6.81 -11.69 29.55
CA THR A 56 -8.05 -11.58 28.79
C THR A 56 -7.98 -10.44 27.76
N LYS A 57 -7.40 -9.29 28.14
CA LYS A 57 -7.18 -8.15 27.24
C LYS A 57 -6.27 -8.53 26.08
N GLN A 58 -5.17 -9.24 26.34
CA GLN A 58 -4.26 -9.71 25.30
C GLN A 58 -4.95 -10.68 24.34
N GLU A 59 -5.74 -11.64 24.84
CA GLU A 59 -6.46 -12.59 23.99
C GLU A 59 -7.49 -11.91 23.07
N ILE A 60 -8.19 -10.90 23.58
CA ILE A 60 -9.13 -10.09 22.78
C ILE A 60 -8.36 -9.38 21.65
N ILE A 61 -7.23 -8.75 21.96
CA ILE A 61 -6.39 -8.04 20.98
C ILE A 61 -5.89 -9.03 19.91
N ARG A 62 -5.29 -10.15 20.33
CA ARG A 62 -4.79 -11.19 19.41
C ARG A 62 -5.89 -11.76 18.54
N THR A 63 -7.08 -12.01 19.10
CA THR A 63 -8.23 -12.49 18.33
C THR A 63 -8.68 -11.46 17.29
N ALA A 64 -8.74 -10.17 17.64
CA ALA A 64 -9.11 -9.10 16.71
C ALA A 64 -8.08 -8.96 15.58
N VAL A 65 -6.78 -8.98 15.91
CA VAL A 65 -5.68 -8.93 14.93
C VAL A 65 -5.72 -10.13 13.99
N ASN A 66 -5.90 -11.35 14.52
CA ASN A 66 -5.96 -12.58 13.72
C ASN A 66 -7.19 -12.66 12.81
N ARG A 67 -8.33 -12.10 13.24
CA ARG A 67 -9.53 -11.97 12.39
C ARG A 67 -9.30 -10.97 11.27
N SER A 68 -8.65 -9.84 11.58
CA SER A 68 -8.31 -8.81 10.59
C SER A 68 -7.30 -9.32 9.56
N SER A 69 -6.22 -9.96 9.99
CA SER A 69 -5.11 -10.36 9.11
C SER A 69 -5.51 -11.43 8.08
N LYS A 70 -6.33 -12.42 8.46
CA LYS A 70 -6.79 -13.48 7.55
C LYS A 70 -7.77 -12.97 6.50
N LYS A 71 -8.71 -12.10 6.90
CA LYS A 71 -9.71 -11.53 5.98
C LYS A 71 -9.08 -10.46 5.07
N SER A 72 -8.24 -9.60 5.63
CA SER A 72 -7.57 -8.51 4.92
C SER A 72 -6.57 -9.01 3.87
N ARG A 73 -5.83 -10.10 4.13
CA ARG A 73 -4.82 -10.59 3.18
C ARG A 73 -5.45 -11.16 1.90
N ALA A 74 -6.48 -12.00 2.02
CA ALA A 74 -7.17 -12.56 0.86
C ALA A 74 -7.93 -11.48 0.06
N GLU A 75 -8.55 -10.51 0.76
CA GLU A 75 -9.19 -9.36 0.11
C GLU A 75 -8.16 -8.48 -0.62
N LEU A 76 -6.99 -8.25 -0.02
CA LEU A 76 -5.90 -7.49 -0.64
C LEU A 76 -5.31 -8.22 -1.85
N GLU A 77 -5.08 -9.52 -1.77
CA GLU A 77 -4.60 -10.35 -2.89
C GLU A 77 -5.59 -10.27 -4.08
N ASN A 78 -6.89 -10.37 -3.82
CA ASN A 78 -7.92 -10.20 -4.84
C ASN A 78 -7.95 -8.79 -5.43
N LEU A 79 -7.86 -7.75 -4.60
CA LEU A 79 -7.85 -6.36 -5.07
C LEU A 79 -6.63 -6.08 -5.95
N VAL A 80 -5.46 -6.59 -5.57
CA VAL A 80 -4.23 -6.49 -6.36
C VAL A 80 -4.38 -7.22 -7.69
N ALA A 81 -4.93 -8.43 -7.70
CA ALA A 81 -5.18 -9.18 -8.92
C ALA A 81 -6.14 -8.42 -9.87
N MET A 82 -7.24 -7.88 -9.34
CA MET A 82 -8.18 -7.07 -10.12
C MET A 82 -7.53 -5.81 -10.69
N LYS A 83 -6.75 -5.09 -9.89
CA LYS A 83 -6.07 -3.87 -10.35
C LYS A 83 -4.99 -4.15 -11.38
N ASN A 84 -4.26 -5.26 -11.25
CA ASN A 84 -3.29 -5.68 -12.26
C ASN A 84 -3.98 -6.04 -13.59
N ALA A 85 -5.14 -6.70 -13.55
CA ALA A 85 -5.92 -6.97 -14.75
C ALA A 85 -6.43 -5.67 -15.41
N GLU A 86 -6.90 -4.70 -14.62
CA GLU A 86 -7.31 -3.38 -15.11
C GLU A 86 -6.14 -2.62 -15.76
N ILE A 87 -4.95 -2.65 -15.15
CA ILE A 87 -3.74 -2.05 -15.72
C ILE A 87 -3.37 -2.70 -17.05
N ALA A 88 -3.40 -4.03 -17.13
CA ALA A 88 -3.08 -4.76 -18.36
C ALA A 88 -4.06 -4.39 -19.50
N GLN A 89 -5.35 -4.26 -19.19
CA GLN A 89 -6.36 -3.82 -20.16
C GLN A 89 -6.11 -2.38 -20.63
N LEU A 90 -5.88 -1.45 -19.70
CA LEU A 90 -5.62 -0.05 -20.04
C LEU A 90 -4.34 0.12 -20.88
N GLN A 91 -3.33 -0.70 -20.65
CA GLN A 91 -2.11 -0.73 -21.48
C GLN A 91 -2.41 -1.23 -22.90
N ALA A 92 -3.20 -2.29 -23.04
CA ALA A 92 -3.62 -2.79 -24.35
C ALA A 92 -4.45 -1.75 -25.12
N ASP A 93 -5.39 -1.09 -24.45
CA ASP A 93 -6.23 -0.04 -25.03
C ASP A 93 -5.39 1.17 -25.46
N LYS A 94 -4.39 1.56 -24.66
CA LYS A 94 -3.43 2.62 -25.01
C LYS A 94 -2.68 2.28 -26.30
N GLU A 95 -2.12 1.08 -26.41
CA GLU A 95 -1.38 0.66 -27.61
C GLU A 95 -2.28 0.62 -28.85
N LEU A 96 -3.51 0.11 -28.71
CA LEU A 96 -4.51 0.12 -29.78
C LEU A 96 -4.83 1.56 -30.24
N LEU A 97 -5.01 2.47 -29.29
CA LEU A 97 -5.30 3.87 -29.58
C LEU A 97 -4.13 4.54 -30.30
N ILE A 98 -2.88 4.28 -29.87
CA ILE A 98 -1.68 4.78 -30.55
C ILE A 98 -1.60 4.26 -31.99
N ALA A 99 -1.84 2.97 -32.19
CA ALA A 99 -1.83 2.35 -33.52
C ALA A 99 -2.89 2.98 -34.44
N SER A 100 -4.11 3.18 -33.92
CA SER A 100 -5.20 3.84 -34.64
C SER A 100 -4.84 5.28 -35.05
N HIS A 101 -4.28 6.08 -34.13
CA HIS A 101 -3.87 7.45 -34.43
C HIS A 101 -2.75 7.51 -35.48
N ARG A 102 -1.77 6.60 -35.42
CA ARG A 102 -0.72 6.51 -36.43
C ARG A 102 -1.29 6.19 -37.81
N ALA A 103 -2.22 5.23 -37.90
CA ALA A 103 -2.88 4.90 -39.15
C ALA A 103 -3.67 6.09 -39.72
N MET A 104 -4.38 6.84 -38.88
CA MET A 104 -5.09 8.06 -39.29
C MET A 104 -4.14 9.13 -39.83
N ILE A 105 -3.02 9.39 -39.15
CA ILE A 105 -2.01 10.37 -39.60
C ILE A 105 -1.46 9.99 -40.98
N LEU A 106 -1.12 8.71 -41.18
CA LEU A 106 -0.62 8.20 -42.45
C LEU A 106 -1.67 8.36 -43.57
N ALA A 107 -2.93 8.00 -43.31
CA ALA A 107 -4.00 8.15 -44.28
C ALA A 107 -4.23 9.62 -44.69
N VAL A 108 -4.19 10.56 -43.74
CA VAL A 108 -4.33 12.00 -44.03
C VAL A 108 -3.12 12.52 -44.81
N ALA A 109 -1.91 12.02 -44.51
CA ALA A 109 -0.71 12.37 -45.27
C ALA A 109 -0.80 11.91 -46.73
N GLU A 110 -1.28 10.69 -46.98
CA GLU A 110 -1.50 10.15 -48.33
C GLU A 110 -2.57 10.92 -49.12
N MET A 111 -3.63 11.39 -48.47
CA MET A 111 -4.77 12.07 -49.13
C MET A 111 -4.51 13.54 -49.51
N GLY A 112 -3.58 14.24 -48.87
CA GLY A 112 -3.42 15.68 -49.12
C GLY A 112 -2.24 16.37 -48.45
N GLY A 113 -1.26 15.62 -47.94
CA GLY A 113 -0.04 16.15 -47.37
C GLY A 113 -0.21 17.03 -46.12
N PHE A 114 0.87 17.73 -45.76
CA PHE A 114 0.95 18.55 -44.54
C PHE A 114 -0.14 19.64 -44.40
N PRO A 115 -0.62 20.32 -45.47
CA PRO A 115 -1.66 21.35 -45.34
C PRO A 115 -3.00 20.81 -44.84
N THR A 116 -3.42 19.65 -45.34
CA THR A 116 -4.67 18.98 -44.93
C THR A 116 -4.54 18.41 -43.52
N TRP A 117 -3.37 17.83 -43.21
CA TRP A 117 -3.03 17.37 -41.88
C TRP A 117 -3.13 18.49 -40.85
N ARG A 118 -2.48 19.64 -41.09
CA ARG A 118 -2.50 20.79 -40.19
C ARG A 118 -3.92 21.28 -39.90
N ARG A 119 -4.75 21.45 -40.94
CA ARG A 119 -6.14 21.92 -40.79
C ARG A 119 -7.03 20.96 -39.97
N PHE A 120 -6.74 19.66 -40.03
CA PHE A 120 -7.46 18.66 -39.25
C PHE A 120 -7.04 18.70 -37.77
N PHE A 121 -5.73 18.73 -37.50
CA PHE A 121 -5.18 18.68 -36.15
C PHE A 121 -5.26 20.00 -35.37
N ASP A 122 -5.37 21.15 -36.03
CA ASP A 122 -5.56 22.46 -35.37
C ASP A 122 -6.74 22.47 -34.38
N ARG A 123 -7.78 21.66 -34.63
CA ARG A 123 -8.97 21.56 -33.76
C ARG A 123 -8.72 20.77 -32.47
N TYR A 124 -7.64 20.00 -32.42
CA TYR A 124 -7.29 19.12 -31.30
C TYR A 124 -6.12 19.66 -30.47
N GLN A 125 -5.71 20.91 -30.70
CA GLN A 125 -4.60 21.53 -29.96
C GLN A 125 -4.80 21.48 -28.44
N ALA A 126 -6.01 21.77 -27.95
CA ALA A 126 -6.34 21.68 -26.53
C ALA A 126 -6.14 20.26 -25.95
N THR A 127 -6.37 19.22 -26.76
CA THR A 127 -6.13 17.83 -26.36
C THR A 127 -4.63 17.52 -26.32
N ILE A 128 -3.84 18.06 -27.25
CA ILE A 128 -2.38 17.94 -27.24
C ILE A 128 -1.80 18.64 -26.00
N ASP A 129 -2.25 19.85 -25.70
CA ASP A 129 -1.81 20.62 -24.52
C ASP A 129 -2.11 19.85 -23.22
N GLN A 130 -3.26 19.16 -23.15
CA GLN A 130 -3.61 18.32 -22.01
C GLN A 130 -2.70 17.08 -21.90
N LEU A 131 -2.34 16.44 -23.02
CA LEU A 131 -1.40 15.31 -23.04
C LEU A 131 0.02 15.73 -22.63
N GLU A 132 0.44 16.94 -23.02
CA GLU A 132 1.72 17.54 -22.61
C GLU A 132 1.76 17.79 -21.09
N ASN A 133 0.69 18.38 -20.54
CA ASN A 133 0.56 18.58 -19.09
C ASN A 133 0.60 17.26 -18.31
N MET A 134 0.09 16.17 -18.89
CA MET A 134 0.15 14.83 -18.30
C MET A 134 1.48 14.12 -18.55
N ARG A 135 2.47 14.78 -19.18
CA ARG A 135 3.76 14.19 -19.60
C ARG A 135 3.58 12.86 -20.34
N SER A 136 2.51 12.78 -21.12
CA SER A 136 2.07 11.56 -21.81
C SER A 136 2.38 11.57 -23.31
N LEU A 137 3.03 12.64 -23.79
CA LEU A 137 3.59 12.68 -25.13
C LEU A 137 4.88 11.85 -25.20
N PRO A 138 5.10 11.05 -26.26
CA PRO A 138 6.31 10.27 -26.41
C PRO A 138 7.52 11.17 -26.72
N ASP A 139 8.69 10.81 -26.18
CA ASP A 139 9.97 11.44 -26.55
C ASP A 139 10.27 11.14 -28.03
N ALA A 140 10.00 12.11 -28.90
CA ALA A 140 10.28 11.98 -30.32
C ALA A 140 11.74 12.35 -30.59
N ASN A 141 12.60 11.35 -30.79
CA ASN A 141 13.89 11.56 -31.46
C ASN A 141 13.62 11.88 -32.93
N LEU A 142 13.55 13.17 -33.26
CA LEU A 142 13.42 13.64 -34.63
C LEU A 142 14.73 13.36 -35.38
N ILE A 143 14.73 12.34 -36.24
CA ILE A 143 15.82 12.13 -37.19
C ILE A 143 15.66 13.18 -38.28
N SER A 144 16.52 14.20 -38.26
CA SER A 144 16.63 15.17 -39.35
C SER A 144 17.17 14.47 -40.59
N LEU A 145 16.30 14.18 -41.55
CA LEU A 145 16.72 13.76 -42.88
C LEU A 145 17.25 15.00 -43.60
N SER A 146 18.56 15.05 -43.82
CA SER A 146 19.20 16.11 -44.59
C SER A 146 18.55 16.19 -45.98
N SER A 147 18.06 17.39 -46.32
CA SER A 147 17.55 17.70 -47.66
C SER A 147 18.60 17.29 -48.69
N ARG A 148 18.27 16.27 -49.49
CA ARG A 148 19.06 15.89 -50.66
C ARG A 148 19.00 17.08 -51.61
N ARG A 149 20.05 17.91 -51.60
CA ARG A 149 20.28 18.90 -52.66
C ARG A 149 20.43 18.12 -53.97
N GLU A 150 19.43 18.27 -54.83
CA GLU A 150 19.53 17.93 -56.24
C GLU A 150 20.52 18.90 -56.88
N THR A 151 21.56 18.35 -57.51
CA THR A 151 22.40 19.01 -58.51
C THR A 151 21.99 18.52 -59.88
#